data_AF-A0A101HXZ7-F1
#
_entry.id   AF-A0A101HXZ7-F1
#
_cell.length_a   1.000
_cell.length_b   1.000
_cell.length_c   1.000
_cell.angle_alpha   90.00
_cell.angle_beta   90.00
_cell.angle_gamma   90.00
#
_symmetry.space_group_name_H-M   'P 1'
#
loop_
_entity.id
_entity.type
_entity.pdbx_description
1 polymer ?
#
loop_
_entity_poly.entity_id
_entity_poly.type
_entity_poly.pdbx_seq_one_letter_code
_entity_poly.pdbx_strand_id
1 'polypeptide(L)'
;MSRAFVDEDSEALLNRERLEHERKLRDWLAIQEKKLAFLESDPKAEAMDQELREQWLRETREDIERTRKMLEEFSLEGEERPQAWGHR
;
A
#
# COMPACT_ATOMS: atom_id res chain seq x y z
N MET A 1 -32.88 -16.62 21.09
CA MET A 1 -32.43 -15.57 20.15
C MET A 1 -30.92 -15.60 20.12
N SER A 2 -30.36 -16.20 19.07
CA SER A 2 -28.92 -16.46 18.96
C SER A 2 -28.15 -15.16 18.72
N ARG A 3 -27.17 -14.91 19.60
CA ARG A 3 -26.35 -13.70 19.64
C ARG A 3 -25.03 -13.85 18.84
N ALA A 4 -24.97 -14.83 17.94
CA ALA A 4 -23.74 -15.26 17.28
C ALA A 4 -23.57 -14.78 15.82
N PHE A 5 -24.58 -14.11 15.23
CA PHE A 5 -24.55 -13.74 13.81
C PHE A 5 -23.98 -12.34 13.52
N VAL A 6 -23.60 -11.58 14.55
CA VAL A 6 -23.13 -10.18 14.39
C VAL A 6 -21.60 -10.09 14.33
N ASP A 7 -20.88 -11.08 14.88
CA ASP A 7 -19.41 -11.08 14.93
C ASP A 7 -18.76 -11.48 13.59
N GLU A 8 -19.26 -12.53 12.93
CA GLU A 8 -18.65 -13.06 11.70
C GLU A 8 -18.71 -12.06 10.52
N ASP A 9 -19.83 -11.36 10.36
CA ASP A 9 -20.00 -10.34 9.31
C ASP A 9 -19.11 -9.11 9.55
N SER A 10 -18.85 -8.76 10.83
CA SER A 10 -18.01 -7.62 11.19
C SER A 10 -16.53 -7.91 10.94
N GLU A 11 -16.05 -9.10 11.31
CA GLU A 11 -14.67 -9.52 11.03
C GLU A 11 -14.40 -9.71 9.53
N ALA A 12 -15.37 -10.27 8.80
CA ALA A 12 -15.28 -10.42 7.35
C ALA A 12 -15.21 -9.05 6.64
N LEU A 13 -15.99 -8.07 7.09
CA LEU A 13 -15.96 -6.71 6.57
C LEU A 13 -14.60 -6.05 6.81
N LEU A 14 -14.09 -6.11 8.04
CA LEU A 14 -12.78 -5.55 8.40
C LEU A 14 -11.64 -6.19 7.59
N ASN A 15 -11.68 -7.51 7.40
CA ASN A 15 -10.66 -8.19 6.60
C ASN A 15 -10.74 -7.80 5.11
N ARG A 16 -11.95 -7.63 4.57
CA ARG A 16 -12.14 -7.15 3.19
C ARG A 16 -11.63 -5.72 3.01
N GLU A 17 -11.93 -4.82 3.92
CA GLU A 17 -11.44 -3.45 3.89
C GLU A 17 -9.91 -3.39 3.96
N ARG A 18 -9.31 -4.23 4.81
CA ARG A 18 -7.85 -4.39 4.91
C ARG A 18 -7.23 -4.83 3.58
N LEU A 19 -7.74 -5.88 2.96
CA LEU A 19 -7.25 -6.39 1.67
C LEU A 19 -7.44 -5.37 0.53
N GLU A 20 -8.55 -4.63 0.55
CA GLU A 20 -8.79 -3.56 -0.41
C GLU A 20 -7.80 -2.40 -0.24
N HIS A 21 -7.49 -2.02 1.00
CA HIS A 21 -6.51 -0.99 1.30
C HIS A 21 -5.10 -1.41 0.85
N GLU A 22 -4.69 -2.64 1.16
CA GLU A 22 -3.42 -3.21 0.70
C GLU A 22 -3.32 -3.21 -0.84
N ARG A 23 -4.40 -3.56 -1.55
CA ARG A 23 -4.45 -3.49 -3.02
C ARG A 23 -4.26 -2.05 -3.51
N LYS A 24 -4.94 -1.09 -2.92
CA LYS A 24 -4.79 0.34 -3.28
C LYS A 24 -3.37 0.84 -3.06
N LEU A 25 -2.71 0.44 -1.98
CA LEU A 25 -1.31 0.78 -1.72
C LEU A 25 -0.37 0.19 -2.78
N ARG A 26 -0.59 -1.06 -3.21
CA ARG A 26 0.19 -1.67 -4.30
C ARG A 26 -0.03 -0.97 -5.64
N ASP A 27 -1.28 -0.65 -5.98
CA ASP A 27 -1.61 0.07 -7.20
C ASP A 27 -0.96 1.46 -7.20
N TRP A 28 -1.02 2.15 -6.06
CA TRP A 28 -0.36 3.45 -5.87
C TRP A 28 1.16 3.34 -6.01
N LEU A 29 1.78 2.35 -5.38
CA LEU A 29 3.22 2.10 -5.50
C LEU A 29 3.63 1.91 -6.97
N ALA A 30 2.89 1.10 -7.72
CA ALA A 30 3.17 0.86 -9.14
C ALA A 30 3.05 2.14 -9.99
N ILE A 31 2.12 3.06 -9.64
CA ILE A 31 2.02 4.37 -10.30
C ILE A 31 3.25 5.22 -10.00
N GLN A 32 3.69 5.27 -8.74
CA GLN A 32 4.87 6.06 -8.35
C GLN A 32 6.16 5.50 -8.96
N GLU A 33 6.32 4.19 -9.03
CA GLU A 33 7.49 3.55 -9.67
C GLU A 33 7.54 3.87 -11.18
N LYS A 34 6.39 3.89 -11.86
CA LYS A 34 6.33 4.34 -13.26
C LYS A 34 6.66 5.82 -13.41
N LYS A 35 6.19 6.67 -12.49
CA LYS A 35 6.53 8.10 -12.46
C LYS A 35 8.02 8.29 -12.25
N LEU A 36 8.64 7.56 -11.33
CA LEU A 36 10.07 7.60 -11.07
C LEU A 36 10.85 7.22 -12.34
N ALA A 37 10.50 6.10 -12.97
CA ALA A 37 11.14 5.66 -14.21
C ALA A 37 11.03 6.70 -15.33
N PHE A 38 9.86 7.32 -15.49
CA PHE A 38 9.66 8.42 -16.42
C PHE A 38 10.59 9.60 -16.10
N LEU A 39 10.61 10.04 -14.84
CA LEU A 39 11.43 11.19 -14.42
C LEU A 39 12.94 10.92 -14.56
N GLU A 40 13.39 9.67 -14.44
CA GLU A 40 14.81 9.31 -14.53
C GLU A 40 15.29 9.09 -15.97
N SER A 41 14.43 8.57 -16.85
CA SER A 41 14.88 8.02 -18.14
C SER A 41 14.16 8.53 -19.38
N ASP A 42 13.00 9.19 -19.25
CA ASP A 42 12.24 9.65 -20.41
C ASP A 42 12.84 10.96 -20.97
N PRO A 43 13.14 11.05 -22.28
CA PRO A 43 13.65 12.29 -22.90
C PRO A 43 12.72 13.49 -22.71
N LYS A 44 11.41 13.27 -22.54
CA LYS A 44 10.46 14.34 -22.24
C LYS A 44 10.67 14.89 -20.83
N ALA A 45 11.07 14.05 -19.88
CA ALA A 45 11.39 14.50 -18.53
C ALA A 45 12.69 15.31 -18.52
N GLU A 46 13.66 14.98 -19.37
CA GLU A 46 14.89 15.78 -19.53
C GLU A 46 14.61 17.16 -20.11
N ALA A 47 13.60 17.29 -20.98
CA ALA A 47 13.17 18.56 -21.55
C ALA A 47 12.35 19.44 -20.58
N MET A 48 12.03 18.94 -19.38
CA MET A 48 11.32 19.72 -18.36
C MET A 48 12.23 20.70 -17.63
N ASP A 49 11.62 21.60 -16.87
CA ASP A 49 12.33 22.39 -15.87
C ASP A 49 13.06 21.48 -14.87
N GLN A 50 14.36 21.72 -14.68
CA GLN A 50 15.21 20.83 -13.90
C GLN A 50 14.94 20.92 -12.40
N GLU A 51 14.62 22.11 -11.88
CA GLU A 51 14.30 22.30 -10.46
C GLU A 51 12.99 21.56 -10.10
N LEU A 52 11.98 21.70 -10.95
CA LEU A 52 10.71 20.99 -10.83
C LEU A 52 10.91 19.47 -10.94
N ARG A 53 11.72 19.01 -11.90
CA ARG A 53 12.04 17.57 -12.07
C ARG A 53 12.73 17.00 -10.82
N GLU A 54 13.72 17.70 -10.28
CA GLU A 54 14.41 17.28 -9.07
C GLU A 54 13.48 17.26 -7.85
N GLN A 55 12.61 18.25 -7.72
CA GLN A 55 11.58 18.25 -6.67
C GLN A 55 10.68 17.02 -6.80
N TRP A 56 10.15 16.76 -7.99
CA TRP A 56 9.28 15.60 -8.21
C TRP A 56 10.01 14.28 -8.00
N LEU A 57 11.30 14.18 -8.34
CA LEU A 57 12.11 13.00 -8.06
C LEU A 57 12.22 12.74 -6.55
N ARG A 58 12.52 13.77 -5.75
CA ARG A 58 12.58 13.64 -4.28
C ARG A 58 11.23 13.20 -3.71
N GLU A 59 10.16 13.91 -4.05
CA GLU A 59 8.80 13.60 -3.57
C GLU A 59 8.36 12.19 -3.96
N THR A 60 8.61 11.78 -5.21
CA THR A 60 8.23 10.44 -5.70
C THR A 60 9.01 9.34 -4.99
N ARG A 61 10.30 9.56 -4.68
CA ARG A 61 11.12 8.61 -3.92
C ARG A 61 10.64 8.48 -2.47
N GLU A 62 10.34 9.60 -1.82
CA GLU A 62 9.77 9.60 -0.45
C GLU A 62 8.41 8.91 -0.40
N ASP A 63 7.54 9.12 -1.39
CA ASP A 63 6.25 8.44 -1.48
C ASP A 63 6.38 6.93 -1.68
N ILE A 64 7.33 6.49 -2.53
CA ILE A 64 7.64 5.07 -2.72
C ILE A 64 8.09 4.45 -1.40
N GLU A 65 9.03 5.10 -0.69
CA GLU A 65 9.54 4.60 0.58
C GLU A 65 8.43 4.51 1.64
N ARG A 66 7.64 5.57 1.79
CA ARG A 66 6.48 5.59 2.71
C ARG A 66 5.49 4.48 2.39
N THR A 67 5.14 4.32 1.12
CA THR A 67 4.16 3.30 0.69
C THR A 67 4.68 1.88 0.93
N ARG A 68 5.98 1.63 0.68
CA ARG A 68 6.63 0.34 0.99
C ARG A 68 6.61 0.05 2.48
N LYS A 69 6.91 1.03 3.32
CA LYS A 69 6.84 0.88 4.78
C LYS A 69 5.42 0.57 5.25
N MET A 70 4.41 1.26 4.73
CA MET A 70 3.01 0.94 5.04
C MET A 70 2.67 -0.50 4.64
N LEU A 71 3.08 -0.96 3.46
CA LEU A 71 2.87 -2.34 3.01
C LEU A 71 3.59 -3.37 3.89
N GLU A 72 4.79 -3.05 4.39
CA GLU A 72 5.53 -3.89 5.34
C GLU A 72 4.78 -3.98 6.68
N GLU A 73 4.31 -2.86 7.21
CA GLU A 73 3.47 -2.80 8.42
C GLU A 73 2.19 -3.65 8.25
N PHE A 74 1.52 -3.56 7.09
CA PHE A 74 0.37 -4.43 6.75
C PHE A 74 0.72 -5.93 6.77
N SER A 75 1.90 -6.29 6.30
CA SER A 75 2.35 -7.69 6.28
C SER A 75 2.61 -8.21 7.70
N LEU A 76 3.24 -7.40 8.55
CA LEU A 76 3.55 -7.75 9.94
C LEU A 76 2.28 -7.88 10.79
N GLU A 77 1.31 -6.98 10.63
CA GLU A 77 -0.01 -7.08 11.27
C GLU A 77 -0.81 -8.32 10.84
N GLY A 78 -0.51 -8.86 9.65
CA GLY A 78 -1.08 -10.12 9.15
C GLY A 78 -0.52 -11.37 9.85
N GLU A 79 0.75 -11.34 10.26
CA GLU A 79 1.43 -12.47 10.92
C GLU A 79 1.17 -12.53 12.43
N GLU A 80 0.96 -11.39 13.11
CA GLU A 80 0.72 -11.33 14.56
C GLU A 80 -0.66 -11.84 15.01
N ARG A 81 -1.55 -12.19 14.09
CA ARG A 81 -2.79 -12.94 14.42
C ARG A 81 -2.64 -14.39 13.99
N PRO A 82 -1.88 -15.24 14.71
CA PRO A 82 -2.09 -16.67 14.60
C PRO A 82 -3.54 -16.91 14.97
N GLN A 83 -4.27 -17.44 13.99
CA GLN A 83 -5.58 -18.01 14.18
C GLN A 83 -5.54 -18.97 15.37
N ALA A 84 -5.89 -18.47 16.56
CA ALA A 84 -6.14 -19.29 17.75
C ALA A 84 -7.50 -19.98 17.57
N TRP A 85 -7.64 -20.76 16.49
CA TRP A 85 -8.75 -21.67 16.30
C TRP A 85 -8.37 -23.00 16.93
N GLY A 86 -9.22 -23.40 17.88
CA GLY A 86 -8.97 -24.43 18.86
C GLY A 86 -8.59 -25.79 18.28
N HIS A 87 -7.59 -26.38 18.92
CA HIS A 87 -7.46 -27.83 18.99
C HIS A 87 -7.40 -28.23 20.46
N ARG A 88 -8.55 -28.52 21.07
CA ARG A 88 -8.92 -29.86 21.56
C ARG A 88 -10.25 -29.82 22.31
#